data_AF-A0AB39J010-F1
#
_entry.id   AF-A0AB39J010-F1
#
_cell.length_a   1.000
_cell.length_b   1.000
_cell.length_c   1.000
_cell.angle_alpha   90.00
_cell.angle_beta   90.00
_cell.angle_gamma   90.00
#
_symmetry.space_group_name_H-M   'P 1'
#
loop_
_entity.id
_entity.type
_entity.pdbx_description
1 polymer ?
#
loop_
_entity_poly.entity_id
_entity_poly.type
_entity_poly.pdbx_seq_one_letter_code
_entity_poly.pdbx_strand_id
1 'polypeptide(L)'
;MSVPERPFALMTKVYKDIFPLVHQELKKWRAHAEMIENEELRTQALASISSKTFHCEGGGILSLLAGEAKETCIEFIVAYQTISDYLDNLCDRSTSLDPKDFHMLHQAMRDALDIHAELKPYYQFRDDQEDHGYLHALVRTCQDVLSRLAHYPIIQPYLHTLCDYYSDLQVHKHVVPHEREPRLESWFRKYEKDLPKMEWYEFSACAGSTLGIFCLVAYALQPDFTEKQAKQIYESYFPYIQGLHILLDYLIDQEEDRLEGDLNFCSYYNSHHEMMDRLQHFIEKADEQLKGIPHENFHKLINRGLLAVYLSDEKVTAQKEMNKLAKRLIKSSGKTSFFFYINGRAYRTYQKMPWMKSS
;
A
#
# COMPACT_ATOMS: atom_id res chain seq x y z
N MET A 1 8.88 21.42 10.12
CA MET A 1 8.95 20.64 11.39
C MET A 1 10.00 19.52 11.31
N SER A 2 10.66 19.10 12.41
CA SER A 2 11.62 17.98 12.37
C SER A 2 10.94 16.61 12.28
N VAL A 3 11.53 15.69 11.51
CA VAL A 3 11.09 14.29 11.37
C VAL A 3 11.38 13.52 12.67
N PRO A 4 10.43 12.76 13.23
CA PRO A 4 10.62 12.09 14.52
C PRO A 4 11.55 10.87 14.40
N GLU A 5 12.52 10.78 15.30
CA GLU A 5 13.48 9.66 15.35
C GLU A 5 13.20 8.65 16.47
N ARG A 6 12.16 8.87 17.29
CA ARG A 6 11.84 8.04 18.45
C ARG A 6 10.37 7.59 18.43
N PRO A 7 10.04 6.37 18.88
CA PRO A 7 8.69 5.82 18.77
C PRO A 7 7.59 6.69 19.40
N PHE A 8 7.82 7.22 20.60
CA PHE A 8 6.83 8.06 21.30
C PHE A 8 6.56 9.39 20.58
N ALA A 9 7.62 10.03 20.08
CA ALA A 9 7.52 11.26 19.31
C ALA A 9 6.80 11.02 17.98
N LEU A 10 7.09 9.90 17.31
CA LEU A 10 6.38 9.48 16.09
C LEU A 10 4.89 9.33 16.36
N MET A 11 4.50 8.50 17.33
CA MET A 11 3.08 8.25 17.61
C MET A 11 2.33 9.51 18.03
N THR A 12 2.98 10.42 18.77
CA THR A 12 2.37 11.70 19.14
C THR A 12 2.01 12.53 17.90
N LYS A 13 2.92 12.61 16.92
CA LYS A 13 2.66 13.31 15.65
C LYS A 13 1.62 12.59 14.80
N VAL A 14 1.69 11.26 14.74
CA VAL A 14 0.71 10.46 13.98
C VAL A 14 -0.71 10.72 14.46
N TYR A 15 -0.95 10.61 15.77
CA TYR A 15 -2.30 10.78 16.33
C TYR A 15 -2.81 12.22 16.32
N LYS A 16 -1.91 13.21 16.46
CA LYS A 16 -2.32 14.62 16.53
C LYS A 16 -2.35 15.32 15.18
N ASP A 17 -1.40 14.99 14.32
CA ASP A 17 -1.11 15.78 13.11
C ASP A 17 -1.42 15.03 11.82
N ILE A 18 -1.47 13.68 11.83
CA ILE A 18 -1.64 12.89 10.60
C ILE A 18 -3.03 12.29 10.50
N PHE A 19 -3.46 11.46 11.46
CA PHE A 19 -4.74 10.76 11.38
C PHE A 19 -5.94 11.70 11.23
N PRO A 20 -6.04 12.84 11.96
CA PRO A 20 -7.14 13.78 11.76
C PRO A 20 -7.25 14.30 10.33
N LEU A 21 -6.11 14.61 9.69
CA LEU A 21 -6.06 15.10 8.32
C LEU A 21 -6.41 13.99 7.31
N VAL A 22 -5.91 12.78 7.52
CA VAL A 22 -6.27 11.61 6.70
C VAL A 22 -7.78 11.36 6.75
N HIS A 23 -8.39 11.35 7.93
CA HIS A 23 -9.84 11.18 8.07
C HIS A 23 -10.63 12.34 7.47
N GLN A 24 -10.11 13.57 7.52
CA GLN A 24 -10.74 14.71 6.85
C GLN A 24 -10.80 14.51 5.33
N GLU A 25 -9.71 14.06 4.70
CA GLU A 25 -9.71 13.75 3.27
C GLU A 25 -10.60 12.55 2.93
N LEU A 26 -10.53 11.46 3.70
CA LEU A 26 -11.39 10.28 3.51
C LEU A 26 -12.88 10.62 3.63
N LYS A 27 -13.25 11.55 4.52
CA LYS A 27 -14.63 12.01 4.65
C LYS A 27 -15.13 12.70 3.38
N LYS A 28 -14.28 13.46 2.68
CA LYS A 28 -14.63 14.08 1.40
C LYS A 28 -14.87 13.02 0.33
N TRP A 29 -13.96 12.04 0.22
CA TRP A 29 -14.11 10.95 -0.74
C TRP A 29 -15.31 10.07 -0.45
N ARG A 30 -15.61 9.80 0.83
CA ARG A 30 -16.83 9.11 1.22
C ARG A 30 -18.09 9.87 0.76
N ALA A 31 -18.15 11.17 1.00
CA ALA A 31 -19.28 11.99 0.58
C ALA A 31 -19.45 11.99 -0.96
N HIS A 32 -18.35 11.96 -1.72
CA HIS A 32 -18.42 11.80 -3.18
C HIS A 32 -18.90 10.41 -3.58
N ALA A 33 -18.37 9.35 -2.96
CA ALA A 33 -18.81 7.98 -3.20
C ALA A 33 -20.31 7.79 -2.90
N GLU A 34 -20.87 8.46 -1.88
CA GLU A 34 -22.30 8.41 -1.57
C GLU A 34 -23.20 9.00 -2.67
N MET A 35 -22.65 9.86 -3.55
CA MET A 35 -23.38 10.43 -4.70
C MET A 35 -23.37 9.53 -5.95
N ILE A 36 -22.62 8.43 -5.95
CA ILE A 36 -22.57 7.49 -7.08
C ILE A 36 -23.94 6.85 -7.26
N GLU A 37 -24.57 6.99 -8.42
CA GLU A 37 -25.90 6.41 -8.68
C GLU A 37 -25.84 4.89 -8.89
N ASN A 38 -24.85 4.42 -9.67
CA ASN A 38 -24.63 3.00 -9.91
C ASN A 38 -24.41 2.25 -8.58
N GLU A 39 -25.26 1.27 -8.30
CA GLU A 39 -25.28 0.59 -7.00
C GLU A 39 -24.01 -0.23 -6.73
N GLU A 40 -23.48 -0.91 -7.75
CA GLU A 40 -22.26 -1.71 -7.62
C GLU A 40 -21.05 -0.81 -7.36
N LEU A 41 -20.83 0.21 -8.20
CA LEU A 41 -19.71 1.14 -8.04
C LEU A 41 -19.78 1.89 -6.70
N ARG A 42 -20.97 2.34 -6.27
CA ARG A 42 -21.16 2.97 -4.96
C ARG A 42 -20.81 2.02 -3.82
N THR A 43 -21.30 0.79 -3.89
CA THR A 43 -21.07 -0.22 -2.86
C THR A 43 -19.58 -0.51 -2.72
N GLN A 44 -18.87 -0.73 -3.82
CA GLN A 44 -17.45 -1.03 -3.78
C GLN A 44 -16.60 0.17 -3.33
N ALA A 45 -16.95 1.40 -3.72
CA ALA A 45 -16.26 2.62 -3.28
C ALA A 45 -16.45 2.89 -1.77
N LEU A 46 -17.66 2.71 -1.25
CA LEU A 46 -17.92 2.89 0.19
C LEU A 46 -17.31 1.76 1.02
N ALA A 47 -17.35 0.52 0.49
CA ALA A 47 -16.72 -0.63 1.11
C ALA A 47 -15.21 -0.39 1.25
N SER A 48 -14.52 -0.02 0.17
CA SER A 48 -13.06 0.21 0.18
C SER A 48 -12.65 1.26 1.21
N ILE A 49 -13.36 2.38 1.31
CA ILE A 49 -13.09 3.40 2.34
C ILE A 49 -13.30 2.82 3.74
N SER A 50 -14.41 2.12 3.97
CA SER A 50 -14.79 1.65 5.31
C SER A 50 -13.90 0.53 5.87
N SER A 51 -13.46 -0.41 5.02
CA SER A 51 -12.67 -1.57 5.43
C SER A 51 -11.17 -1.33 5.30
N LYS A 52 -10.72 -0.45 4.40
CA LYS A 52 -9.30 -0.22 4.07
C LYS A 52 -8.76 1.15 4.52
N THR A 53 -9.46 1.87 5.40
CA THR A 53 -9.00 3.15 6.00
C THR A 53 -7.55 3.09 6.53
N PHE A 54 -7.14 1.94 7.09
CA PHE A 54 -5.81 1.76 7.66
C PHE A 54 -4.67 1.88 6.61
N HIS A 55 -4.92 1.64 5.32
CA HIS A 55 -3.95 1.89 4.25
C HIS A 55 -3.64 3.38 4.13
N CYS A 56 -4.68 4.23 4.13
CA CYS A 56 -4.52 5.68 4.11
C CYS A 56 -3.89 6.21 5.40
N GLU A 57 -4.27 5.68 6.57
CA GLU A 57 -3.63 6.03 7.85
C GLU A 57 -2.13 5.70 7.82
N GLY A 58 -1.77 4.49 7.41
CA GLY A 58 -0.40 4.01 7.34
C GLY A 58 0.44 4.78 6.32
N GLY A 59 -0.08 4.98 5.10
CA GLY A 59 0.55 5.78 4.06
C GLY A 59 0.75 7.23 4.51
N GLY A 60 -0.27 7.82 5.14
CA GLY A 60 -0.26 9.20 5.63
C GLY A 60 0.87 9.50 6.60
N ILE A 61 1.41 8.52 7.33
CA ILE A 61 2.57 8.71 8.22
C ILE A 61 3.80 9.22 7.43
N LEU A 62 3.97 8.79 6.17
CA LEU A 62 5.08 9.24 5.32
C LEU A 62 5.01 10.74 5.00
N SER A 63 3.84 11.38 5.11
CA SER A 63 3.71 12.84 4.92
C SER A 63 4.50 13.67 5.94
N LEU A 64 4.94 13.06 7.06
CA LEU A 64 5.87 13.70 8.00
C LEU A 64 7.22 14.06 7.34
N LEU A 65 7.55 13.41 6.22
CA LEU A 65 8.73 13.72 5.40
C LEU A 65 8.50 14.96 4.52
N ALA A 66 7.26 15.34 4.20
CA ALA A 66 6.98 16.50 3.35
C ALA A 66 7.12 17.85 4.08
N GLY A 67 7.47 17.84 5.37
CA GLY A 67 7.70 19.06 6.15
C GLY A 67 6.45 19.93 6.24
N GLU A 68 6.53 21.14 5.70
CA GLU A 68 5.40 22.10 5.68
C GLU A 68 4.34 21.72 4.64
N ALA A 69 4.68 20.92 3.62
CA ALA A 69 3.76 20.44 2.59
C ALA A 69 3.02 19.14 2.99
N LYS A 70 2.96 18.81 4.28
CA LYS A 70 2.34 17.58 4.79
C LYS A 70 0.89 17.40 4.36
N GLU A 71 0.09 18.47 4.35
CA GLU A 71 -1.33 18.42 3.98
C GLU A 71 -1.50 18.06 2.50
N THR A 72 -0.70 18.69 1.63
CA THR A 72 -0.63 18.36 0.19
C THR A 72 -0.16 16.91 -0.04
N CYS A 73 0.77 16.42 0.78
CA CYS A 73 1.20 15.02 0.70
C CYS A 73 0.07 14.05 1.11
N ILE A 74 -0.67 14.36 2.19
CA ILE A 74 -1.82 13.57 2.63
C ILE A 74 -2.93 13.57 1.57
N GLU A 75 -3.22 14.72 0.96
CA GLU A 75 -4.17 14.84 -0.16
C GLU A 75 -3.84 13.86 -1.29
N PHE A 76 -2.58 13.82 -1.73
CA PHE A 76 -2.12 12.85 -2.74
C PHE A 76 -2.23 11.39 -2.27
N ILE A 77 -1.71 11.09 -1.08
CA ILE A 77 -1.67 9.71 -0.55
C ILE A 77 -3.08 9.16 -0.41
N VAL A 78 -4.00 9.94 0.17
CA VAL A 78 -5.38 9.49 0.36
C VAL A 78 -6.06 9.29 -0.99
N ALA A 79 -5.92 10.21 -1.95
CA ALA A 79 -6.51 10.04 -3.26
C ALA A 79 -5.96 8.80 -3.98
N TYR A 80 -4.64 8.64 -4.06
CA TYR A 80 -4.01 7.53 -4.78
C TYR A 80 -4.30 6.17 -4.12
N GLN A 81 -4.26 6.11 -2.79
CA GLN A 81 -4.61 4.88 -2.07
C GLN A 81 -6.10 4.55 -2.19
N THR A 82 -6.98 5.56 -2.22
CA THR A 82 -8.41 5.35 -2.44
C THR A 82 -8.69 4.78 -3.83
N ILE A 83 -7.94 5.21 -4.87
CA ILE A 83 -7.99 4.56 -6.19
C ILE A 83 -7.58 3.10 -6.06
N SER A 84 -6.40 2.83 -5.48
CA SER A 84 -5.86 1.48 -5.31
C SER A 84 -6.86 0.52 -4.63
N ASP A 85 -7.43 0.92 -3.49
CA ASP A 85 -8.35 0.09 -2.71
C ASP A 85 -9.70 -0.10 -3.41
N TYR A 86 -10.18 0.93 -4.12
CA TYR A 86 -11.42 0.88 -4.89
C TYR A 86 -11.29 -0.06 -6.10
N LEU A 87 -10.21 0.07 -6.87
CA LEU A 87 -9.99 -0.76 -8.05
C LEU A 87 -9.74 -2.22 -7.69
N ASP A 88 -9.05 -2.49 -6.58
CA ASP A 88 -8.88 -3.85 -6.04
C ASP A 88 -10.26 -4.49 -5.74
N ASN A 89 -11.16 -3.78 -5.04
CA ASN A 89 -12.52 -4.26 -4.81
C ASN A 89 -13.28 -4.53 -6.13
N LEU A 90 -13.17 -3.62 -7.11
CA LEU A 90 -13.83 -3.77 -8.41
C LEU A 90 -13.29 -4.97 -9.21
N CYS A 91 -12.04 -5.36 -9.00
CA CYS A 91 -11.45 -6.53 -9.63
C CYS A 91 -11.82 -7.83 -8.90
N ASP A 92 -11.72 -7.85 -7.57
CA ASP A 92 -12.05 -9.01 -6.73
C ASP A 92 -13.52 -9.43 -6.87
N ARG A 93 -14.43 -8.45 -6.96
CA ARG A 93 -15.88 -8.70 -7.04
C ARG A 93 -16.39 -8.71 -8.49
N SER A 94 -15.50 -8.62 -9.48
CA SER A 94 -15.87 -8.68 -10.90
C SER A 94 -16.38 -10.06 -11.31
N THR A 95 -17.50 -10.08 -12.01
CA THR A 95 -18.04 -11.30 -12.64
C THR A 95 -17.47 -11.53 -14.04
N SER A 96 -16.89 -10.52 -14.69
CA SER A 96 -16.36 -10.62 -16.06
C SER A 96 -15.01 -11.33 -16.11
N LEU A 97 -14.18 -11.17 -15.07
CA LEU A 97 -12.79 -11.66 -15.00
C LEU A 97 -11.95 -11.28 -16.24
N ASP A 98 -12.31 -10.19 -16.92
CA ASP A 98 -11.71 -9.75 -18.18
C ASP A 98 -10.43 -8.93 -17.92
N PRO A 99 -9.24 -9.42 -18.35
CA PRO A 99 -8.00 -8.67 -18.17
C PRO A 99 -7.98 -7.31 -18.88
N LYS A 100 -8.80 -7.09 -19.92
CA LYS A 100 -8.89 -5.76 -20.58
C LYS A 100 -9.55 -4.73 -19.69
N ASP A 101 -10.60 -5.12 -19.00
CA ASP A 101 -11.28 -4.29 -18.00
C ASP A 101 -10.32 -3.95 -16.85
N PHE A 102 -9.66 -4.95 -16.27
CA PHE A 102 -8.70 -4.73 -15.19
C PHE A 102 -7.54 -3.82 -15.60
N HIS A 103 -7.02 -3.98 -16.82
CA HIS A 103 -5.97 -3.13 -17.34
C HIS A 103 -6.45 -1.67 -17.50
N MET A 104 -7.67 -1.48 -18.03
CA MET A 104 -8.23 -0.15 -18.22
C MET A 104 -8.59 0.56 -16.91
N LEU A 105 -9.05 -0.18 -15.89
CA LEU A 105 -9.18 0.34 -14.54
C LEU A 105 -7.83 0.84 -14.01
N HIS A 106 -6.80 0.01 -14.09
CA HIS A 106 -5.48 0.34 -13.55
C HIS A 106 -4.73 1.40 -14.37
N GLN A 107 -5.15 1.66 -15.60
CA GLN A 107 -4.73 2.85 -16.34
C GLN A 107 -5.09 4.14 -15.58
N ALA A 108 -6.14 4.16 -14.76
CA ALA A 108 -6.45 5.30 -13.90
C ALA A 108 -5.33 5.57 -12.88
N MET A 109 -4.73 4.54 -12.29
CA MET A 109 -3.58 4.70 -11.39
C MET A 109 -2.36 5.24 -12.15
N ARG A 110 -2.12 4.75 -13.37
CA ARG A 110 -1.03 5.26 -14.21
C ARG A 110 -1.25 6.72 -14.58
N ASP A 111 -2.46 7.09 -15.00
CA ASP A 111 -2.83 8.45 -15.37
C ASP A 111 -2.79 9.40 -14.15
N ALA A 112 -3.11 8.91 -12.95
CA ALA A 112 -2.97 9.67 -11.69
C ALA A 112 -1.52 10.09 -11.39
N LEU A 113 -0.54 9.38 -11.95
CA LEU A 113 0.89 9.67 -11.80
C LEU A 113 1.49 10.41 -13.00
N ASP A 114 0.68 10.77 -13.99
CA ASP A 114 1.09 11.51 -15.19
C ASP A 114 0.36 12.85 -15.27
N ILE A 115 1.08 13.95 -15.01
CA ILE A 115 0.53 15.31 -15.02
C ILE A 115 0.06 15.77 -16.41
N HIS A 116 0.41 15.03 -17.47
CA HIS A 116 0.02 15.32 -18.84
C HIS A 116 -1.04 14.35 -19.38
N ALA A 117 -1.39 13.31 -18.62
CA ALA A 117 -2.39 12.35 -19.06
C ALA A 117 -3.80 12.95 -19.07
N GLU A 118 -4.50 12.73 -20.17
CA GLU A 118 -5.93 12.99 -20.27
C GLU A 118 -6.72 11.91 -19.55
N LEU A 119 -7.85 12.29 -18.95
CA LEU A 119 -8.78 11.34 -18.35
C LEU A 119 -9.41 10.47 -19.43
N LYS A 120 -9.47 9.17 -19.18
CA LYS A 120 -10.05 8.18 -20.11
C LYS A 120 -11.35 7.60 -19.54
N PRO A 121 -12.21 6.98 -20.37
CA PRO A 121 -13.34 6.20 -19.88
C PRO A 121 -12.83 4.89 -19.26
N TYR A 122 -12.41 4.95 -18.00
CA TYR A 122 -11.75 3.83 -17.31
C TYR A 122 -12.64 2.57 -17.18
N TYR A 123 -13.96 2.75 -17.22
CA TYR A 123 -14.96 1.67 -17.15
C TYR A 123 -15.42 1.15 -18.51
N GLN A 124 -14.80 1.52 -19.64
CA GLN A 124 -15.33 1.23 -20.98
C GLN A 124 -15.51 -0.27 -21.32
N PHE A 125 -14.92 -1.18 -20.54
CA PHE A 125 -14.99 -2.63 -20.75
C PHE A 125 -15.89 -3.36 -19.72
N ARG A 126 -16.72 -2.64 -18.99
CA ARG A 126 -17.71 -3.19 -18.05
C ARG A 126 -19.08 -2.53 -18.21
N ASP A 127 -20.11 -3.17 -17.68
CA ASP A 127 -21.48 -2.66 -17.74
C ASP A 127 -21.68 -1.47 -16.79
N ASP A 128 -21.08 -1.54 -15.60
CA ASP A 128 -21.15 -0.48 -14.57
C ASP A 128 -20.14 0.64 -14.87
N GLN A 129 -20.61 1.76 -15.44
CA GLN A 129 -19.73 2.87 -15.87
C GLN A 129 -19.99 4.22 -15.19
N GLU A 130 -21.20 4.43 -14.64
CA GLU A 130 -21.64 5.73 -14.14
C GLU A 130 -21.28 5.93 -12.66
N ASP A 131 -20.06 6.42 -12.41
CA ASP A 131 -19.52 6.66 -11.06
C ASP A 131 -19.66 8.11 -10.58
N HIS A 132 -20.49 8.93 -11.24
CA HIS A 132 -20.63 10.36 -10.93
C HIS A 132 -19.29 11.13 -10.91
N GLY A 133 -18.35 10.73 -11.76
CA GLY A 133 -17.02 11.36 -11.89
C GLY A 133 -16.07 11.07 -10.73
N TYR A 134 -16.37 10.09 -9.87
CA TYR A 134 -15.60 9.77 -8.67
C TYR A 134 -14.14 9.42 -8.96
N LEU A 135 -13.88 8.45 -9.84
CA LEU A 135 -12.54 8.02 -10.20
C LEU A 135 -11.79 9.12 -10.97
N HIS A 136 -12.49 9.87 -11.83
CA HIS A 136 -11.91 11.04 -12.49
C HIS A 136 -11.45 12.10 -11.49
N ALA A 137 -12.25 12.39 -10.47
CA ALA A 137 -11.89 13.35 -9.42
C ALA A 137 -10.66 12.88 -8.62
N LEU A 138 -10.60 11.59 -8.25
CA LEU A 138 -9.42 11.02 -7.58
C LEU A 138 -8.14 11.15 -8.43
N VAL A 139 -8.22 10.79 -9.72
CA VAL A 139 -7.10 10.90 -10.67
C VAL A 139 -6.65 12.36 -10.79
N ARG A 140 -7.60 13.30 -10.94
CA ARG A 140 -7.30 14.74 -11.02
C ARG A 140 -6.65 15.26 -9.75
N THR A 141 -7.09 14.85 -8.56
CA THR A 141 -6.44 15.26 -7.31
C THR A 141 -4.96 14.85 -7.29
N CYS A 142 -4.63 13.62 -7.72
CA CYS A 142 -3.25 13.19 -7.83
C CYS A 142 -2.45 14.04 -8.84
N GLN A 143 -2.99 14.23 -10.05
CA GLN A 143 -2.36 15.05 -11.09
C GLN A 143 -2.14 16.50 -10.63
N ASP A 144 -3.13 17.09 -9.96
CA ASP A 144 -3.09 18.46 -9.46
C ASP A 144 -2.02 18.62 -8.39
N VAL A 145 -1.90 17.67 -7.45
CA VAL A 145 -0.80 17.70 -6.48
C VAL A 145 0.54 17.57 -7.18
N LEU A 146 0.71 16.55 -8.04
CA LEU A 146 1.96 16.29 -8.74
C LEU A 146 2.40 17.45 -9.65
N SER A 147 1.46 18.18 -10.26
CA SER A 147 1.75 19.35 -11.10
C SER A 147 2.42 20.51 -10.34
N ARG A 148 2.27 20.55 -9.01
CA ARG A 148 2.86 21.58 -8.13
C ARG A 148 4.27 21.23 -7.68
N LEU A 149 4.74 19.99 -7.92
CA LEU A 149 6.08 19.56 -7.53
C LEU A 149 7.10 20.06 -8.56
N ALA A 150 7.97 20.97 -8.13
CA ALA A 150 9.13 21.38 -8.93
C ALA A 150 10.01 20.19 -9.35
N HIS A 151 10.03 19.14 -8.52
CA HIS A 151 10.86 17.95 -8.71
C HIS A 151 10.13 16.77 -9.36
N TYR A 152 8.91 16.97 -9.89
CA TYR A 152 8.15 15.89 -10.53
C TYR A 152 8.93 15.14 -11.64
N PRO A 153 9.66 15.81 -12.56
CA PRO A 153 10.41 15.11 -13.60
C PRO A 153 11.46 14.12 -13.07
N ILE A 154 11.97 14.35 -11.85
CA ILE A 154 12.96 13.47 -11.21
C ILE A 154 12.30 12.16 -10.74
N ILE A 155 11.09 12.24 -10.18
CA ILE A 155 10.43 11.06 -9.60
C ILE A 155 9.54 10.31 -10.60
N GLN A 156 9.05 10.97 -11.65
CA GLN A 156 8.11 10.40 -12.63
C GLN A 156 8.52 9.00 -13.12
N PRO A 157 9.76 8.73 -13.55
CA PRO A 157 10.13 7.40 -14.04
C PRO A 157 10.01 6.31 -12.97
N TYR A 158 10.32 6.63 -11.71
CA TYR A 158 10.21 5.70 -10.59
C TYR A 158 8.75 5.45 -10.21
N LEU A 159 7.92 6.51 -10.19
CA LEU A 159 6.48 6.40 -9.94
C LEU A 159 5.82 5.48 -10.98
N HIS A 160 6.14 5.72 -12.25
CA HIS A 160 5.68 4.93 -13.39
C HIS A 160 6.10 3.47 -13.29
N THR A 161 7.37 3.20 -12.99
CA THR A 161 7.88 1.83 -12.82
C THR A 161 7.15 1.07 -11.70
N LEU A 162 7.00 1.69 -10.52
CA LEU A 162 6.30 1.05 -9.40
C LEU A 162 4.81 0.84 -9.70
N CYS A 163 4.17 1.79 -10.37
CA CYS A 163 2.77 1.68 -10.78
C CYS A 163 2.56 0.59 -11.82
N ASP A 164 3.51 0.39 -12.75
CA ASP A 164 3.42 -0.68 -13.75
C ASP A 164 3.50 -2.04 -13.09
N TYR A 165 4.43 -2.24 -12.14
CA TYR A 165 4.48 -3.47 -11.35
C TYR A 165 3.18 -3.74 -10.61
N TYR A 166 2.64 -2.72 -9.92
CA TYR A 166 1.39 -2.84 -9.21
C TYR A 166 0.24 -3.19 -10.16
N SER A 167 0.10 -2.46 -11.27
CA SER A 167 -0.99 -2.64 -12.23
C SER A 167 -0.94 -4.01 -12.90
N ASP A 168 0.25 -4.47 -13.30
CA ASP A 168 0.45 -5.80 -13.87
C ASP A 168 0.05 -6.89 -12.86
N LEU A 169 0.46 -6.77 -11.60
CA LEU A 169 0.06 -7.68 -10.53
C LEU A 169 -1.47 -7.75 -10.44
N GLN A 170 -2.15 -6.61 -10.37
CA GLN A 170 -3.61 -6.56 -10.22
C GLN A 170 -4.32 -7.19 -11.42
N VAL A 171 -3.83 -7.02 -12.64
CA VAL A 171 -4.38 -7.71 -13.80
C VAL A 171 -4.15 -9.22 -13.71
N HIS A 172 -2.95 -9.65 -13.33
CA HIS A 172 -2.59 -11.07 -13.32
C HIS A 172 -3.27 -11.86 -12.18
N LYS A 173 -3.50 -11.27 -11.00
CA LYS A 173 -4.11 -11.97 -9.86
C LYS A 173 -5.64 -12.12 -9.94
N HIS A 174 -6.33 -11.30 -10.74
CA HIS A 174 -7.80 -11.27 -10.77
C HIS A 174 -8.44 -11.98 -11.97
N VAL A 175 -7.66 -12.47 -12.94
CA VAL A 175 -8.22 -13.30 -14.03
C VAL A 175 -8.79 -14.62 -13.50
N VAL A 176 -9.41 -15.41 -14.39
CA VAL A 176 -9.90 -16.76 -14.09
C VAL A 176 -8.84 -17.61 -13.35
N PRO A 177 -9.19 -18.35 -12.28
CA PRO A 177 -8.22 -18.96 -11.36
C PRO A 177 -7.10 -19.78 -12.00
N HIS A 178 -7.42 -20.55 -13.04
CA HIS A 178 -6.46 -21.42 -13.73
C HIS A 178 -5.43 -20.67 -14.60
N GLU A 179 -5.65 -19.37 -14.87
CA GLU A 179 -4.70 -18.53 -15.62
C GLU A 179 -3.79 -17.69 -14.72
N ARG A 180 -4.14 -17.49 -13.43
CA ARG A 180 -3.44 -16.58 -12.52
C ARG A 180 -1.94 -16.91 -12.39
N GLU A 181 -1.64 -18.13 -11.95
CA GLU A 181 -0.27 -18.60 -11.71
C GLU A 181 0.60 -18.61 -12.99
N PRO A 182 0.17 -19.21 -14.12
CA PRO A 182 0.95 -19.17 -15.36
C PRO A 182 1.26 -17.74 -15.84
N ARG A 183 0.34 -16.80 -15.64
CA ARG A 183 0.55 -15.38 -16.01
C ARG A 183 1.58 -14.73 -15.09
N LEU A 184 1.48 -14.93 -13.78
CA LEU A 184 2.41 -14.37 -12.79
C LEU A 184 3.84 -14.93 -12.98
N GLU A 185 3.98 -16.23 -13.23
CA GLU A 185 5.28 -16.83 -13.54
C GLU A 185 5.89 -16.26 -14.83
N SER A 186 5.09 -16.14 -15.89
CA SER A 186 5.54 -15.60 -17.18
C SER A 186 5.93 -14.12 -17.07
N TRP A 187 5.18 -13.35 -16.28
CA TRP A 187 5.50 -11.96 -15.95
C TRP A 187 6.80 -11.85 -15.16
N PHE A 188 7.00 -12.67 -14.12
CA PHE A 188 8.23 -12.69 -13.33
C PHE A 188 9.48 -12.99 -14.18
N ARG A 189 9.42 -13.95 -15.11
CA ARG A 189 10.55 -14.31 -16.00
C ARG A 189 11.08 -13.13 -16.83
N LYS A 190 10.27 -12.08 -17.05
CA LYS A 190 10.71 -10.86 -17.75
C LYS A 190 11.68 -10.03 -16.91
N TYR A 191 11.55 -10.09 -15.58
CA TYR A 191 12.30 -9.27 -14.62
C TYR A 191 13.31 -10.08 -13.80
N GLU A 192 13.22 -11.41 -13.80
CA GLU A 192 14.05 -12.32 -12.98
C GLU A 192 15.55 -12.00 -13.01
N LYS A 193 16.08 -11.61 -14.18
CA LYS A 193 17.52 -11.31 -14.34
C LYS A 193 17.96 -10.00 -13.68
N ASP A 194 17.04 -9.07 -13.51
CA ASP A 194 17.29 -7.73 -12.96
C ASP A 194 16.92 -7.65 -11.46
N LEU A 195 16.34 -8.73 -10.92
CA LEU A 195 15.92 -8.84 -9.53
C LEU A 195 16.95 -9.59 -8.68
N PRO A 196 17.03 -9.29 -7.37
CA PRO A 196 17.66 -10.20 -6.42
C PRO A 196 17.03 -11.60 -6.46
N LYS A 197 17.77 -12.62 -6.02
CA LYS A 197 17.24 -14.00 -5.99
C LYS A 197 15.96 -14.09 -5.15
N MET A 198 14.85 -14.35 -5.82
CA MET A 198 13.51 -14.52 -5.26
C MET A 198 12.65 -15.37 -6.18
N GLU A 199 11.54 -15.86 -5.65
CA GLU A 199 10.54 -16.60 -6.41
C GLU A 199 9.46 -15.67 -6.98
N TRP A 200 8.66 -16.16 -7.94
CA TRP A 200 7.64 -15.35 -8.61
C TRP A 200 6.59 -14.78 -7.64
N TYR A 201 6.21 -15.55 -6.61
CA TYR A 201 5.25 -15.12 -5.59
C TYR A 201 5.85 -14.08 -4.62
N GLU A 202 7.18 -14.09 -4.42
CA GLU A 202 7.87 -13.05 -3.66
C GLU A 202 7.97 -11.76 -4.48
N PHE A 203 8.29 -11.84 -5.77
CA PHE A 203 8.25 -10.69 -6.67
C PHE A 203 6.84 -10.10 -6.76
N SER A 204 5.81 -10.94 -6.86
CA SER A 204 4.41 -10.53 -6.86
C SER A 204 4.07 -9.73 -5.59
N ALA A 205 4.53 -10.20 -4.42
CA ALA A 205 4.40 -9.41 -3.19
C ALA A 205 5.19 -8.09 -3.24
N CYS A 206 6.40 -8.07 -3.80
CA CYS A 206 7.19 -6.84 -3.95
C CYS A 206 6.49 -5.77 -4.82
N ALA A 207 5.69 -6.19 -5.80
CA ALA A 207 4.95 -5.32 -6.68
C ALA A 207 3.66 -4.73 -6.06
N GLY A 208 3.11 -5.35 -5.01
CA GLY A 208 1.78 -5.04 -4.50
C GLY A 208 1.67 -3.85 -3.55
N SER A 209 2.78 -3.14 -3.26
CA SER A 209 2.79 -2.06 -2.26
C SER A 209 2.90 -0.67 -2.91
N THR A 210 2.16 0.29 -2.36
CA THR A 210 2.16 1.71 -2.76
C THR A 210 3.17 2.57 -1.98
N LEU A 211 3.87 2.00 -0.99
CA LEU A 211 4.73 2.76 -0.07
C LEU A 211 5.89 3.48 -0.76
N GLY A 212 6.49 2.90 -1.81
CA GLY A 212 7.56 3.54 -2.56
C GLY A 212 7.11 4.82 -3.26
N ILE A 213 5.90 4.81 -3.84
CA ILE A 213 5.25 5.96 -4.50
C ILE A 213 5.02 7.08 -3.47
N PHE A 214 4.44 6.76 -2.32
CA PHE A 214 4.18 7.75 -1.25
C PHE A 214 5.46 8.39 -0.74
N CYS A 215 6.50 7.59 -0.54
CA CYS A 215 7.78 8.08 -0.05
C CYS A 215 8.44 9.04 -1.05
N LEU A 216 8.46 8.69 -2.34
CA LEU A 216 9.01 9.54 -3.40
C LEU A 216 8.28 10.89 -3.46
N VAL A 217 6.95 10.89 -3.41
CA VAL A 217 6.14 12.12 -3.43
C VAL A 217 6.38 12.97 -2.19
N ALA A 218 6.43 12.35 -1.01
CA ALA A 218 6.67 13.07 0.24
C ALA A 218 8.03 13.78 0.25
N TYR A 219 9.08 13.14 -0.28
CA TYR A 219 10.40 13.76 -0.42
C TYR A 219 10.45 14.81 -1.53
N ALA A 220 9.82 14.58 -2.67
CA ALA A 220 9.83 15.52 -3.79
C ALA A 220 9.08 16.83 -3.51
N LEU A 221 8.27 16.89 -2.44
CA LEU A 221 7.69 18.11 -1.91
C LEU A 221 8.69 18.97 -1.13
N GLN A 222 9.88 18.44 -0.78
CA GLN A 222 10.92 19.21 -0.12
C GLN A 222 11.70 20.08 -1.12
N PRO A 223 12.01 21.35 -0.80
CA PRO A 223 12.74 22.23 -1.70
C PRO A 223 14.13 21.73 -2.09
N ASP A 224 14.84 21.06 -1.18
CA ASP A 224 16.21 20.57 -1.33
C ASP A 224 16.31 19.12 -1.83
N PHE A 225 15.20 18.57 -2.35
CA PHE A 225 15.18 17.24 -2.93
C PHE A 225 16.09 17.11 -4.17
N THR A 226 16.70 15.93 -4.31
CA THR A 226 17.70 15.64 -5.36
C THR A 226 17.44 14.32 -6.06
N GLU A 227 17.95 14.19 -7.29
CA GLU A 227 17.92 12.93 -8.06
C GLU A 227 18.61 11.77 -7.32
N LYS A 228 19.70 12.06 -6.61
CA LYS A 228 20.38 11.05 -5.77
C LYS A 228 19.45 10.50 -4.69
N GLN A 229 18.66 11.36 -4.05
CA GLN A 229 17.68 10.92 -3.05
C GLN A 229 16.55 10.11 -3.71
N ALA A 230 16.05 10.52 -4.88
CA ALA A 230 15.03 9.76 -5.62
C ALA A 230 15.46 8.31 -5.86
N LYS A 231 16.65 8.12 -6.44
CA LYS A 231 17.23 6.80 -6.67
C LYS A 231 17.38 6.01 -5.37
N GLN A 232 17.91 6.64 -4.33
CA GLN A 232 18.12 5.98 -3.04
C GLN A 232 16.79 5.55 -2.39
N ILE A 233 15.76 6.39 -2.43
CA ILE A 233 14.42 6.07 -1.90
C ILE A 233 13.82 4.88 -2.66
N TYR A 234 13.87 4.91 -4.00
CA TYR A 234 13.39 3.82 -4.83
C TYR A 234 14.09 2.49 -4.48
N GLU A 235 15.42 2.49 -4.44
CA GLU A 235 16.24 1.30 -4.12
C GLU A 235 16.09 0.85 -2.65
N SER A 236 15.71 1.76 -1.75
CA SER A 236 15.45 1.42 -0.35
C SER A 236 14.10 0.76 -0.13
N TYR A 237 13.07 1.16 -0.89
CA TYR A 237 11.71 0.63 -0.74
C TYR A 237 11.47 -0.63 -1.58
N PHE A 238 11.95 -0.63 -2.83
CA PHE A 238 11.82 -1.76 -3.73
C PHE A 238 13.14 -2.56 -3.80
N PRO A 239 13.11 -3.90 -3.70
CA PRO A 239 11.90 -4.73 -3.56
C PRO A 239 11.50 -5.02 -2.10
N TYR A 240 12.43 -4.99 -1.15
CA TYR A 240 12.24 -5.74 0.11
C TYR A 240 11.29 -5.09 1.12
N ILE A 241 11.21 -3.76 1.23
CA ILE A 241 10.22 -3.13 2.12
C ILE A 241 8.81 -3.35 1.58
N GLN A 242 8.64 -3.19 0.26
CA GLN A 242 7.36 -3.46 -0.40
C GLN A 242 6.95 -4.93 -0.27
N GLY A 243 7.88 -5.85 -0.54
CA GLY A 243 7.60 -7.29 -0.42
C GLY A 243 7.31 -7.69 1.02
N LEU A 244 8.03 -7.15 1.99
CA LEU A 244 7.74 -7.41 3.41
C LEU A 244 6.35 -6.90 3.80
N HIS A 245 5.95 -5.71 3.35
CA HIS A 245 4.63 -5.16 3.59
C HIS A 245 3.53 -6.13 3.12
N ILE A 246 3.61 -6.59 1.87
CA ILE A 246 2.58 -7.42 1.25
C ILE A 246 2.64 -8.87 1.73
N LEU A 247 3.82 -9.43 1.98
CA LEU A 247 3.91 -10.77 2.57
C LEU A 247 3.31 -10.83 3.97
N LEU A 248 3.39 -9.75 4.76
CA LEU A 248 2.73 -9.68 6.07
C LEU A 248 1.20 -9.60 5.95
N ASP A 249 0.70 -8.92 4.93
CA ASP A 249 -0.72 -8.83 4.60
C ASP A 249 -1.28 -10.22 4.24
N TYR A 250 -0.67 -10.89 3.24
CA TYR A 250 -1.03 -12.26 2.89
C TYR A 250 -0.85 -13.26 4.05
N LEU A 251 0.10 -13.02 4.96
CA LEU A 251 0.28 -13.87 6.14
C LEU A 251 -0.89 -13.77 7.13
N ILE A 252 -1.52 -12.61 7.28
CA ILE A 252 -2.66 -12.46 8.19
C ILE A 252 -3.96 -12.95 7.56
N ASP A 253 -4.07 -12.92 6.23
CA ASP A 253 -5.30 -13.26 5.50
C ASP A 253 -5.36 -14.70 5.00
N GLN A 254 -4.35 -15.54 5.29
CA GLN A 254 -4.29 -16.94 4.84
C GLN A 254 -5.58 -17.76 5.04
N GLU A 255 -6.26 -17.59 6.17
CA GLU A 255 -7.50 -18.35 6.45
C GLU A 255 -8.71 -17.77 5.72
N GLU A 256 -8.75 -16.45 5.51
CA GLU A 256 -9.80 -15.79 4.73
C GLU A 256 -9.67 -16.17 3.25
N ASP A 257 -8.48 -16.01 2.68
CA ASP A 257 -8.19 -16.37 1.29
C ASP A 257 -8.48 -17.85 1.01
N ARG A 258 -8.16 -18.74 1.96
CA ARG A 258 -8.45 -20.17 1.84
C ARG A 258 -9.95 -20.46 1.81
N LEU A 259 -10.77 -19.67 2.53
CA LEU A 259 -12.22 -19.83 2.57
C LEU A 259 -12.90 -19.19 1.34
N GLU A 260 -12.39 -18.05 0.85
CA GLU A 260 -12.90 -17.36 -0.34
C GLU A 260 -12.38 -18.00 -1.66
N GLY A 261 -11.32 -18.81 -1.58
CA GLY A 261 -10.70 -19.44 -2.75
C GLY A 261 -9.74 -18.50 -3.49
N ASP A 262 -9.24 -17.49 -2.79
CA ASP A 262 -8.38 -16.45 -3.33
C ASP A 262 -6.92 -16.86 -3.35
N LEU A 263 -6.17 -16.17 -4.22
CA LEU A 263 -4.75 -16.40 -4.40
C LEU A 263 -3.99 -15.83 -3.20
N ASN A 264 -3.26 -16.68 -2.46
CA ASN A 264 -2.42 -16.25 -1.35
C ASN A 264 -0.93 -16.56 -1.61
N PHE A 265 -0.06 -15.56 -1.68
CA PHE A 265 1.36 -15.81 -2.00
C PHE A 265 2.09 -16.65 -0.94
N CYS A 266 1.65 -16.61 0.31
CA CYS A 266 2.22 -17.41 1.39
C CYS A 266 1.92 -18.92 1.24
N SER A 267 0.94 -19.34 0.42
CA SER A 267 0.66 -20.76 0.19
C SER A 267 1.62 -21.45 -0.78
N TYR A 268 2.47 -20.70 -1.48
CA TYR A 268 3.39 -21.23 -2.50
C TYR A 268 4.76 -21.65 -1.99
N TYR A 269 5.08 -21.34 -0.73
CA TYR A 269 6.28 -21.88 -0.09
C TYR A 269 6.12 -23.39 0.16
N ASN A 270 7.17 -24.19 -0.01
CA ASN A 270 7.08 -25.65 0.13
C ASN A 270 6.79 -26.07 1.58
N SER A 271 7.10 -25.20 2.54
CA SER A 271 6.81 -25.43 3.95
C SER A 271 6.68 -24.11 4.72
N HIS A 272 6.01 -24.18 5.87
CA HIS A 272 5.98 -23.07 6.81
C HIS A 272 7.40 -22.64 7.21
N HIS A 273 8.33 -23.57 7.43
CA HIS A 273 9.72 -23.24 7.80
C HIS A 273 10.41 -22.40 6.74
N GLU A 274 10.28 -22.77 5.46
CA GLU A 274 10.84 -22.03 4.35
C GLU A 274 10.25 -20.61 4.27
N MET A 275 8.92 -20.48 4.38
CA MET A 275 8.25 -19.18 4.46
C MET A 275 8.84 -18.31 5.59
N MET A 276 9.17 -18.91 6.74
CA MET A 276 9.75 -18.15 7.87
C MET A 276 11.15 -17.66 7.57
N ASP A 277 11.99 -18.52 7.00
CA ASP A 277 13.37 -18.16 6.66
C ASP A 277 13.38 -17.06 5.60
N ARG A 278 12.45 -17.12 4.64
CA ARG A 278 12.29 -16.09 3.61
C ARG A 278 11.73 -14.78 4.16
N LEU A 279 10.71 -14.81 5.02
CA LEU A 279 10.24 -13.60 5.73
C LEU A 279 11.35 -12.94 6.56
N GLN A 280 12.13 -13.73 7.30
CA GLN A 280 13.27 -13.23 8.06
C GLN A 280 14.34 -12.61 7.14
N HIS A 281 14.61 -13.24 5.98
CA HIS A 281 15.49 -12.68 4.96
C HIS A 281 14.97 -11.33 4.43
N PHE A 282 13.67 -11.20 4.15
CA PHE A 282 13.06 -9.95 3.73
C PHE A 282 13.21 -8.83 4.78
N ILE A 283 13.05 -9.16 6.07
CA ILE A 283 13.27 -8.22 7.17
C ILE A 283 14.72 -7.73 7.21
N GLU A 284 15.68 -8.66 7.12
CA GLU A 284 17.11 -8.34 7.13
C GLU A 284 17.50 -7.47 5.94
N LYS A 285 16.99 -7.80 4.74
CA LYS A 285 17.24 -7.03 3.52
C LYS A 285 16.59 -5.65 3.54
N ALA A 286 15.37 -5.54 4.06
CA ALA A 286 14.71 -4.26 4.27
C ALA A 286 15.54 -3.38 5.23
N ASP A 287 16.07 -3.92 6.33
CA ASP A 287 16.96 -3.17 7.23
C ASP A 287 18.28 -2.74 6.57
N GLU A 288 18.87 -3.61 5.74
CA GLU A 288 20.09 -3.30 4.99
C GLU A 288 19.88 -2.18 3.97
N GLN A 289 18.76 -2.22 3.24
CA GLN A 289 18.39 -1.24 2.22
C GLN A 289 18.07 0.15 2.78
N LEU A 290 17.75 0.26 4.06
CA LEU A 290 17.55 1.54 4.73
C LEU A 290 18.86 2.24 5.12
N LYS A 291 20.02 1.59 5.02
CA LYS A 291 21.29 2.20 5.43
C LYS A 291 21.63 3.40 4.54
N GLY A 292 21.83 4.56 5.15
CA GLY A 292 22.23 5.80 4.51
C GLY A 292 21.10 6.58 3.84
N ILE A 293 19.85 6.08 3.84
CA ILE A 293 18.70 6.85 3.35
C ILE A 293 18.53 8.12 4.21
N PRO A 294 18.10 9.26 3.63
CA PRO A 294 17.68 10.39 4.45
C PRO A 294 16.65 9.96 5.51
N HIS A 295 16.75 10.53 6.71
CA HIS A 295 15.88 10.17 7.83
C HIS A 295 15.84 8.66 8.15
N GLU A 296 16.98 7.94 8.00
CA GLU A 296 17.10 6.49 8.22
C GLU A 296 16.35 5.95 9.46
N ASN A 297 16.46 6.63 10.60
CA ASN A 297 15.78 6.22 11.83
C ASN A 297 14.25 6.28 11.71
N PHE A 298 13.71 7.26 11.00
CA PHE A 298 12.28 7.35 10.73
C PHE A 298 11.81 6.16 9.90
N HIS A 299 12.49 5.84 8.80
CA HIS A 299 12.13 4.71 7.96
C HIS A 299 12.23 3.38 8.70
N LYS A 300 13.24 3.21 9.57
CA LYS A 300 13.32 2.05 10.47
C LYS A 300 12.12 1.96 11.41
N LEU A 301 11.66 3.09 11.97
CA LEU A 301 10.45 3.11 12.80
C LEU A 301 9.22 2.69 12.00
N ILE A 302 9.06 3.16 10.76
CA ILE A 302 7.95 2.74 9.88
C ILE A 302 8.01 1.24 9.62
N ASN A 303 9.17 0.71 9.23
CA ASN A 303 9.34 -0.72 8.95
C ASN A 303 9.01 -1.59 10.19
N ARG A 304 9.46 -1.19 11.38
CA ARG A 304 9.09 -1.88 12.63
C ARG A 304 7.63 -1.70 13.01
N GLY A 305 7.05 -0.54 12.69
CA GLY A 305 5.63 -0.24 12.88
C GLY A 305 4.76 -1.17 12.06
N LEU A 306 5.03 -1.29 10.75
CA LEU A 306 4.35 -2.21 9.83
C LEU A 306 4.37 -3.65 10.38
N LEU A 307 5.57 -4.19 10.63
CA LEU A 307 5.74 -5.52 11.24
C LEU A 307 4.87 -5.70 12.48
N ALA A 308 4.93 -4.73 13.40
CA ALA A 308 4.22 -4.84 14.66
C ALA A 308 2.70 -4.76 14.50
N VAL A 309 2.18 -3.90 13.61
CA VAL A 309 0.74 -3.71 13.37
C VAL A 309 0.12 -4.95 12.76
N TYR A 310 0.72 -5.52 11.70
CA TYR A 310 0.23 -6.74 11.06
C TYR A 310 0.33 -7.94 12.02
N LEU A 311 1.48 -8.12 12.69
CA LEU A 311 1.67 -9.24 13.62
C LEU A 311 0.87 -9.14 14.93
N SER A 312 0.27 -7.98 15.22
CA SER A 312 -0.65 -7.82 16.35
C SER A 312 -2.11 -8.04 15.99
N ASP A 313 -2.41 -8.46 14.77
CA ASP A 313 -3.79 -8.74 14.35
C ASP A 313 -4.41 -9.89 15.16
N GLU A 314 -5.72 -9.82 15.37
CA GLU A 314 -6.45 -10.86 16.10
C GLU A 314 -6.37 -12.21 15.38
N LYS A 315 -6.40 -12.22 14.04
CA LYS A 315 -6.23 -13.41 13.19
C LYS A 315 -4.92 -14.14 13.52
N VAL A 316 -3.82 -13.39 13.67
CA VAL A 316 -2.49 -13.92 14.05
C VAL A 316 -2.50 -14.48 15.47
N THR A 317 -3.12 -13.77 16.42
CA THR A 317 -3.09 -14.20 17.83
C THR A 317 -3.98 -15.41 18.11
N ALA A 318 -5.06 -15.60 17.34
CA ALA A 318 -5.98 -16.73 17.42
C ALA A 318 -5.32 -18.03 16.94
N GLN A 319 -4.38 -17.95 16.01
CA GLN A 319 -3.67 -19.10 15.47
C GLN A 319 -2.37 -19.36 16.24
N LYS A 320 -2.27 -20.51 16.91
CA LYS A 320 -1.15 -20.83 17.82
C LYS A 320 0.22 -20.76 17.13
N GLU A 321 0.33 -21.24 15.90
CA GLU A 321 1.60 -21.24 15.15
C GLU A 321 1.95 -19.84 14.64
N MET A 322 0.97 -19.06 14.15
CA MET A 322 1.21 -17.65 13.77
C MET A 322 1.54 -16.76 14.97
N ASN A 323 0.96 -16.99 16.13
CA ASN A 323 1.30 -16.25 17.35
C ASN A 323 2.75 -16.54 17.81
N LYS A 324 3.21 -17.80 17.70
CA LYS A 324 4.62 -18.13 17.96
C LYS A 324 5.53 -17.41 16.95
N LEU A 325 5.13 -17.37 15.68
CA LEU A 325 5.84 -16.66 14.63
C LEU A 325 5.96 -15.17 14.93
N ALA A 326 4.85 -14.50 15.18
CA ALA A 326 4.80 -13.08 15.53
C ALA A 326 5.77 -12.77 16.68
N LYS A 327 5.76 -13.59 17.73
CA LYS A 327 6.70 -13.43 18.87
C LYS A 327 8.16 -13.60 18.46
N ARG A 328 8.48 -14.54 17.56
CA ARG A 328 9.85 -14.75 17.07
C ARG A 328 10.33 -13.54 16.26
N LEU A 329 9.51 -13.06 15.31
CA LEU A 329 9.83 -11.91 14.45
C LEU A 329 9.91 -10.59 15.24
N ILE A 330 8.99 -10.37 16.19
CA ILE A 330 9.03 -9.19 17.06
C ILE A 330 10.29 -9.22 17.94
N LYS A 331 10.66 -10.39 18.47
CA LYS A 331 11.87 -10.55 19.29
C LYS A 331 13.14 -10.32 18.48
N SER A 332 13.23 -10.83 17.24
CA SER A 332 14.37 -10.56 16.34
C SER A 332 14.43 -9.08 15.94
N SER A 333 13.28 -8.41 15.89
CA SER A 333 13.14 -6.99 15.52
C SER A 333 13.29 -5.99 16.68
N GLY A 334 13.62 -6.45 17.89
CA GLY A 334 14.02 -5.60 19.02
C GLY A 334 12.90 -4.84 19.77
N LYS A 335 13.30 -4.02 20.76
CA LYS A 335 12.41 -3.33 21.71
C LYS A 335 11.42 -2.36 21.05
N THR A 336 11.82 -1.73 19.94
CA THR A 336 10.99 -0.80 19.16
C THR A 336 9.76 -1.51 18.59
N SER A 337 9.95 -2.70 18.02
CA SER A 337 8.86 -3.51 17.46
C SER A 337 7.87 -3.94 18.54
N PHE A 338 8.37 -4.26 19.74
CA PHE A 338 7.51 -4.57 20.89
C PHE A 338 6.66 -3.37 21.35
N PHE A 339 7.23 -2.16 21.35
CA PHE A 339 6.47 -0.95 21.65
C PHE A 339 5.31 -0.75 20.65
N PHE A 340 5.60 -0.83 19.35
CA PHE A 340 4.55 -0.70 18.32
C PHE A 340 3.51 -1.82 18.39
N TYR A 341 3.92 -3.03 18.80
CA TYR A 341 2.99 -4.15 18.97
C TYR A 341 1.95 -3.86 20.05
N ILE A 342 2.38 -3.34 21.20
CA ILE A 342 1.46 -2.91 22.27
C ILE A 342 0.59 -1.74 21.79
N ASN A 343 1.20 -0.76 21.11
CA ASN A 343 0.49 0.42 20.65
C ASN A 343 -0.59 0.10 19.61
N GLY A 344 -0.29 -0.75 18.62
CA GLY A 344 -1.25 -1.20 17.60
C GLY A 344 -2.43 -1.96 18.21
N ARG A 345 -2.19 -2.82 19.21
CA ARG A 345 -3.28 -3.48 19.97
C ARG A 345 -4.17 -2.47 20.68
N ALA A 346 -3.56 -1.50 21.37
CA ALA A 346 -4.32 -0.47 22.08
C ALA A 346 -5.15 0.39 21.11
N TYR A 347 -4.58 0.77 19.97
CA TYR A 347 -5.27 1.54 18.93
C TYR A 347 -6.47 0.77 18.36
N ARG A 348 -6.31 -0.52 18.02
CA ARG A 348 -7.43 -1.34 17.54
C ARG A 348 -8.52 -1.53 18.59
N THR A 349 -8.16 -1.70 19.86
CA THR A 349 -9.15 -1.72 20.95
C THR A 349 -9.92 -0.40 21.03
N TYR A 350 -9.23 0.73 20.86
CA TYR A 350 -9.85 2.05 20.81
C TYR A 350 -10.78 2.22 19.59
N GLN A 351 -10.36 1.78 18.39
CA GLN A 351 -11.18 1.76 17.17
C GLN A 351 -12.47 0.95 17.30
N LYS A 352 -12.46 -0.14 18.07
CA LYS A 352 -13.66 -0.94 18.32
C LYS A 352 -14.64 -0.30 19.31
N MET A 353 -14.31 0.83 19.93
CA MET A 353 -15.20 1.48 20.90
C MET A 353 -16.43 2.10 20.21
N PRO A 354 -17.64 1.97 20.81
CA PRO A 354 -18.92 2.32 20.17
C PRO A 354 -19.01 3.76 19.66
N TRP A 355 -18.33 4.71 20.31
CA TRP A 355 -18.37 6.13 19.98
C TRP A 355 -17.55 6.54 18.76
N MET A 356 -16.69 5.66 18.21
CA MET A 356 -15.95 5.96 16.97
C MET A 356 -16.62 5.39 15.73
N LYS A 357 -17.47 4.35 15.86
CA LYS A 357 -18.21 3.75 14.74
C LYS A 357 -19.29 4.67 14.14
N SER A 358 -19.53 5.83 14.75
CA SER A 358 -20.56 6.81 14.38
C SER A 358 -20.01 8.11 13.80
N SER A 359 -18.76 8.15 13.32
CA SER A 359 -18.07 9.39 12.89
C SER A 359 -17.78 9.39 11.39
#